data_AF-A0A8T1AXG3-F1
#
_entry.id   AF-A0A8T1AXG3-F1
#
_cell.length_a   1.000
_cell.length_b   1.000
_cell.length_c   1.000
_cell.angle_alpha   90.00
_cell.angle_beta   90.00
_cell.angle_gamma   90.00
#
_symmetry.space_group_name_H-M   'P 1'
#
loop_
_entity.id
_entity.type
_entity.pdbx_description
1 polymer ?
#
loop_
_entity_poly.entity_id
_entity_poly.type
_entity_poly.pdbx_seq_one_letter_code
_entity_poly.pdbx_strand_id
1 'polypeptide(L)'
;MAGLAKKLMRQVLKDKYTEQVIKTPTQKDCNSCGIFVCRYFGLCDSSEAPTDLTPTGIERLRCMGWLLRHSCVLPNTTHMYCPDVNPG
;
A
#
# COMPACT_ATOMS: atom_id res chain seq x y z
N MET A 1 29.67 -11.13 9.30
CA MET A 1 29.53 -11.16 7.82
C MET A 1 28.37 -10.32 7.28
N ALA A 2 27.17 -10.33 7.87
CA ALA A 2 25.99 -9.61 7.34
C ALA A 2 26.15 -8.07 7.21
N GLY A 3 26.96 -7.43 8.07
CA GLY A 3 27.17 -5.98 8.05
C GLY A 3 27.95 -5.46 6.84
N LEU A 4 28.90 -6.25 6.31
CA LEU A 4 29.77 -5.83 5.21
C LEU A 4 29.00 -5.86 3.87
N ALA A 5 28.23 -6.93 3.64
CA ALA A 5 27.36 -7.05 2.47
C ALA A 5 26.33 -5.92 2.40
N LYS A 6 25.71 -5.55 3.53
CA LYS A 6 24.74 -4.44 3.61
C LYS A 6 25.36 -3.08 3.28
N LYS A 7 26.66 -2.91 3.55
CA LYS A 7 27.41 -1.66 3.29
C LYS A 7 27.81 -1.56 1.82
N LEU A 8 28.31 -2.66 1.25
CA LEU A 8 28.63 -2.78 -0.18
C LEU A 8 27.39 -2.59 -1.07
N MET A 9 26.26 -3.23 -0.74
CA MET A 9 25.02 -3.04 -1.50
C MET A 9 24.53 -1.58 -1.47
N ARG A 10 24.65 -0.89 -0.32
CA ARG A 10 24.29 0.53 -0.24
C ARG A 10 25.19 1.43 -1.08
N GLN A 11 26.49 1.15 -1.15
CA GLN A 11 27.39 1.89 -2.03
C GLN A 11 27.03 1.70 -3.51
N VAL A 12 26.83 0.46 -3.94
CA VAL A 12 26.45 0.15 -5.33
C VAL A 12 25.11 0.79 -5.72
N LEU A 13 24.15 0.84 -4.79
CA LEU A 13 22.86 1.48 -5.04
C LEU A 13 22.96 3.00 -5.10
N LYS A 14 23.81 3.65 -4.28
CA LYS A 14 23.99 5.11 -4.29
C LYS A 14 24.56 5.64 -5.61
N ASP A 15 25.38 4.84 -6.28
CA ASP A 15 25.96 5.23 -7.58
C ASP A 15 24.95 5.15 -8.72
N LYS A 16 23.88 4.34 -8.58
CA LYS A 16 22.89 4.07 -9.65
C LYS A 16 21.50 4.64 -9.38
N TYR A 17 21.15 4.90 -8.12
CA TYR A 17 19.82 5.29 -7.70
C TYR A 17 19.89 6.41 -6.65
N THR A 18 19.03 7.42 -6.83
CA THR A 18 18.84 8.46 -5.82
C THR A 18 17.96 7.94 -4.70
N GLU A 19 18.46 7.99 -3.48
CA GLU A 19 17.65 7.71 -2.28
C GLU A 19 16.61 8.83 -2.12
N GLN A 20 15.33 8.45 -2.14
CA GLN A 20 14.23 9.38 -1.87
C GLN A 20 13.57 9.02 -0.54
N VAL A 21 13.52 10.00 0.36
CA VAL A 21 12.76 9.90 1.60
C VAL A 21 11.37 10.46 1.35
N ILE A 22 10.39 9.57 1.24
CA ILE A 22 9.04 9.93 0.85
C ILE A 22 8.19 10.11 2.11
N LYS A 23 7.59 11.29 2.23
CA LYS A 23 6.68 11.61 3.33
C LYS A 23 5.30 11.00 3.03
N THR A 24 5.08 9.79 3.53
CA THR A 24 3.77 9.14 3.48
C THR A 24 3.06 9.26 4.83
N PRO A 25 1.71 9.23 4.84
CA PRO A 25 0.95 9.16 6.07
C PRO A 25 1.36 7.96 6.92
N THR A 26 1.62 8.20 8.21
CA THR A 26 2.00 7.14 9.13
C THR A 26 0.75 6.42 9.64
N GLN A 27 0.74 5.09 9.50
CA GLN A 27 -0.30 4.28 10.12
C GLN A 27 -0.32 4.48 11.64
N LYS A 28 -1.51 4.42 12.22
CA LYS A 28 -1.71 4.55 13.68
C LYS A 28 -2.11 3.24 14.35
N ASP A 29 -2.39 2.21 13.55
CA ASP A 29 -2.75 0.87 14.01
C ASP A 29 -1.62 -0.13 13.75
N CYS A 30 -1.83 -1.39 14.16
CA CYS A 30 -0.86 -2.48 14.00
C CYS A 30 -1.16 -3.40 12.80
N ASN A 31 -2.20 -3.13 12.01
CA ASN A 31 -2.73 -4.09 11.02
C ASN A 31 -3.07 -3.48 9.65
N SER A 32 -2.79 -2.21 9.41
CA SER A 32 -3.05 -1.55 8.13
C SER A 32 -1.79 -1.32 7.28
N CYS A 33 -0.62 -1.83 7.67
CA CYS A 33 0.64 -1.52 6.99
C CYS A 33 0.63 -1.88 5.50
N GLY A 34 0.04 -3.03 5.16
CA GLY A 34 -0.14 -3.45 3.77
C GLY A 34 -1.05 -2.51 2.97
N ILE A 35 -2.08 -1.96 3.60
CA ILE A 35 -3.00 -0.99 2.96
C ILE A 35 -2.26 0.30 2.62
N PHE A 36 -1.45 0.83 3.54
CA PHE A 36 -0.67 2.05 3.32
C PHE A 36 0.38 1.87 2.21
N VAL A 37 1.06 0.72 2.18
CA VAL A 37 2.05 0.38 1.13
C VAL A 37 1.39 0.32 -0.24
N CYS A 38 0.29 -0.42 -0.37
CA CYS A 38 -0.35 -0.59 -1.66
C CYS A 38 -1.11 0.66 -2.13
N ARG A 39 -1.67 1.46 -1.21
CA ARG A 39 -2.19 2.78 -1.53
C ARG A 39 -1.09 3.67 -2.11
N TYR A 40 0.09 3.67 -1.50
CA TYR A 40 1.22 4.45 -1.99
C TYR A 40 1.58 4.07 -3.43
N PHE A 41 1.73 2.77 -3.72
CA PHE A 41 2.00 2.32 -5.09
C PHE A 41 0.84 2.60 -6.05
N GLY A 42 -0.40 2.45 -5.58
CA GLY A 42 -1.59 2.82 -6.34
C GLY A 42 -1.57 4.27 -6.80
N LEU A 43 -1.19 5.19 -5.92
CA LEU A 43 -1.07 6.62 -6.24
C LEU A 43 0.08 6.93 -7.20
N CYS A 44 1.12 6.10 -7.21
CA CYS A 44 2.19 6.22 -8.20
C CYS A 44 1.76 5.74 -9.60
N ASP A 45 0.86 4.75 -9.66
CA ASP A 45 0.39 4.13 -10.90
C ASP A 45 -0.83 4.86 -11.50
N SER A 46 -1.72 5.37 -10.65
CA SER A 46 -2.99 5.99 -11.07
C SER A 46 -3.40 7.15 -10.17
N SER A 47 -3.86 8.24 -10.79
CA SER A 47 -4.48 9.37 -10.10
C SER A 47 -5.84 9.04 -9.50
N GLU A 48 -6.46 7.92 -9.89
CA GLU A 48 -7.76 7.45 -9.37
C GLU A 48 -7.61 6.63 -8.09
N ALA A 49 -6.38 6.42 -7.60
CA ALA A 49 -6.14 5.62 -6.42
C ALA A 49 -6.78 6.26 -5.16
N PRO A 50 -7.39 5.45 -4.27
CA PRO A 50 -8.10 5.98 -3.12
C PRO A 50 -7.17 6.75 -2.18
N THR A 51 -7.56 7.99 -1.86
CA THR A 51 -6.78 8.86 -0.97
C THR A 51 -7.29 8.88 0.47
N ASP A 52 -8.48 8.34 0.72
CA ASP A 52 -9.12 8.30 2.04
C ASP A 52 -8.36 7.39 3.02
N LEU A 53 -7.97 7.99 4.15
CA LEU A 53 -7.23 7.34 5.24
C LEU A 53 -8.00 7.41 6.57
N THR A 54 -9.28 7.75 6.53
CA THR A 54 -10.16 7.58 7.69
C THR A 54 -10.27 6.08 8.02
N PRO A 55 -10.60 5.70 9.27
CA PRO A 55 -10.84 4.29 9.62
C PRO A 55 -11.83 3.62 8.67
N THR A 56 -12.88 4.35 8.28
CA THR A 56 -13.88 3.94 7.30
C THR A 56 -13.29 3.75 5.90
N GLY A 57 -12.46 4.68 5.44
CA GLY A 57 -11.75 4.58 4.16
C GLY A 57 -10.78 3.39 4.10
N ILE A 58 -10.06 3.14 5.19
CA ILE A 58 -9.16 2.00 5.34
C ILE A 58 -9.96 0.68 5.32
N GLU A 59 -11.08 0.62 6.02
CA GLU A 59 -11.95 -0.56 6.00
C GLU A 59 -12.55 -0.79 4.61
N ARG A 60 -12.97 0.28 3.92
CA ARG A 60 -13.41 0.19 2.51
C ARG A 60 -12.28 -0.31 1.62
N LEU A 61 -11.05 0.14 1.79
CA LEU A 61 -9.89 -0.34 1.03
C LEU A 61 -9.61 -1.83 1.29
N ARG A 62 -9.79 -2.27 2.53
CA ARG A 62 -9.68 -3.68 2.95
C ARG A 62 -10.77 -4.53 2.31
N CYS A 63 -12.02 -4.06 2.33
CA CYS A 63 -13.18 -4.76 1.76
C CYS A 63 -13.23 -4.73 0.23
N MET A 64 -12.86 -3.62 -0.41
CA MET A 64 -12.94 -3.46 -1.87
C MET A 64 -11.89 -4.27 -2.62
N GLY A 65 -10.94 -4.89 -1.91
CA GLY A 65 -9.86 -5.64 -2.53
C GLY A 65 -9.12 -4.80 -3.57
N TRP A 66 -9.02 -3.47 -3.38
CA TRP A 66 -8.33 -2.60 -4.34
C TRP A 66 -6.86 -3.04 -4.51
N LEU A 67 -6.29 -3.60 -3.43
CA LEU A 67 -5.02 -4.34 -3.40
C LEU A 67 -4.93 -5.48 -4.43
N LEU A 68 -6.03 -6.18 -4.67
CA LEU A 68 -6.11 -7.32 -5.58
C LEU A 68 -6.31 -6.86 -7.03
N ARG A 69 -6.91 -5.69 -7.26
CA ARG A 69 -7.26 -5.20 -8.61
C ARG A 69 -6.04 -4.90 -9.49
N HIS A 70 -4.87 -4.61 -8.91
CA HIS A 70 -3.62 -4.32 -9.65
C HIS A 70 -2.49 -5.35 -9.44
N SER A 71 -2.65 -6.37 -8.59
CA SER A 71 -1.55 -7.34 -8.37
C SER A 71 -1.92 -8.82 -8.43
N CYS A 72 -3.15 -9.24 -8.17
CA CYS A 72 -3.52 -10.65 -8.33
C CYS A 72 -5.02 -10.78 -8.61
N VAL A 73 -5.37 -11.20 -9.82
CA VAL A 73 -6.63 -11.90 -10.05
C VAL A 73 -6.68 -13.09 -9.10
N LEU A 74 -7.52 -13.05 -8.07
CA LEU A 74 -8.15 -14.25 -7.54
C LEU A 74 -9.41 -14.46 -8.39
N PRO A 75 -9.46 -15.46 -9.30
CA PRO A 75 -10.55 -15.56 -10.27
C PRO A 75 -11.86 -16.09 -9.68
N ASN A 76 -12.04 -16.17 -8.35
CA ASN A 76 -13.16 -16.96 -7.84
C ASN A 76 -13.75 -16.58 -6.46
N THR A 77 -14.04 -15.30 -6.24
CA THR A 77 -14.99 -14.91 -5.17
C THR A 77 -16.08 -14.04 -5.76
N THR A 78 -17.15 -14.68 -6.24
CA THR A 78 -18.28 -14.08 -6.95
C THR A 78 -19.16 -13.18 -6.06
N HIS A 79 -18.91 -13.07 -4.76
CA HIS A 79 -19.67 -12.18 -3.88
C HIS A 79 -18.79 -11.57 -2.79
N MET A 80 -18.29 -10.35 -3.01
CA MET A 80 -17.89 -9.46 -1.93
C MET A 80 -19.11 -8.64 -1.52
N TYR A 81 -19.73 -9.00 -0.39
CA TYR A 81 -20.69 -8.13 0.27
C TYR A 81 -19.90 -7.00 0.93
N CYS A 82 -19.92 -5.82 0.31
CA CYS A 82 -19.48 -4.61 0.97
C CYS A 82 -20.62 -4.19 1.90
N PRO A 83 -20.42 -4.09 3.23
CA PRO A 83 -21.42 -3.46 4.07
C PRO A 83 -21.56 -2.02 3.60
N ASP A 84 -22.78 -1.61 3.25
CA ASP A 84 -23.12 -0.22 3.01
C ASP A 84 -22.70 0.56 4.26
N VAL A 85 -21.60 1.29 4.15
CA VAL A 85 -21.24 2.30 5.14
C VAL A 85 -22.24 3.43 4.91
N ASN A 86 -23.40 3.30 5.55
CA ASN A 86 -24.34 4.40 5.77
C ASN A 86 -23.63 5.44 6.65
N PRO A 87 -23.39 6.66 6.16
CA PRO A 87 -23.09 7.78 7.04
C PRO A 87 -24.45 8.27 7.56
N GLY A 88 -24.82 7.83 8.76
CA GLY A 88 -25.85 8.51 9.55
C GLY A 88 -25.40 9.90 9.96
#